data_AF-A0AAN5T2S7-F1
#
_entry.id   AF-A0AAN5T2S7-F1
#
_cell.length_a   1.000
_cell.length_b   1.000
_cell.length_c   1.000
_cell.angle_alpha   90.00
_cell.angle_beta   90.00
_cell.angle_gamma   90.00
#
_symmetry.space_group_name_H-M   'P 1'
#
loop_
_entity.id
_entity.type
_entity.pdbx_description
1 polymer ?
#
loop_
_entity_poly.entity_id
_entity_poly.type
_entity_poly.pdbx_seq_one_letter_code
_entity_poly.pdbx_strand_id
1 'polypeptide(L)'
;QADLPPIMIYGDDISHVVTEEGIANLLLCKNSEEREQAIRGIAGYTPVGLKRDKAIVDELRHRGIIQRPEDLNISLKEADRDLLAAKNIHDLVEISNGLYCPPNKFRNW
;
A
#
# COMPACT_ATOMS: atom_id res chain seq x y z
N GLN A 1 -7.25 32.00 11.18
CA GLN A 1 -7.57 30.66 10.67
C GLN A 1 -6.60 30.41 9.53
N ALA A 2 -5.92 29.26 9.48
CA ALA A 2 -5.00 28.99 8.38
C ALA A 2 -5.80 28.92 7.07
N ASP A 3 -5.32 29.59 6.02
CA ASP A 3 -6.00 29.75 4.72
C ASP A 3 -6.02 28.47 3.87
N LEU A 4 -5.38 27.40 4.34
CA LEU A 4 -5.24 26.14 3.63
C LEU A 4 -5.85 24.98 4.41
N PRO A 5 -6.44 23.99 3.71
CA PRO A 5 -6.92 22.78 4.36
C PRO A 5 -5.76 22.02 5.03
N PRO A 6 -6.02 21.34 6.15
CA PRO A 6 -4.98 20.57 6.86
C PRO A 6 -4.67 19.28 6.11
N ILE A 7 -3.76 19.35 5.15
CA ILE A 7 -3.27 18.20 4.37
C ILE A 7 -2.06 17.60 5.11
N MET A 8 -2.13 16.30 5.43
CA MET A 8 -1.04 15.60 6.14
C MET A 8 0.17 15.36 5.22
N ILE A 9 -0.08 14.91 3.99
CA ILE A 9 0.93 14.68 2.95
C ILE A 9 0.32 15.16 1.64
N TYR A 10 1.02 16.04 0.94
CA TYR A 10 0.55 16.56 -0.33
C TYR A 10 0.68 15.51 -1.44
N GLY A 11 -0.27 15.55 -2.37
CA GLY A 11 -0.38 14.56 -3.42
C GLY A 11 0.84 14.50 -4.33
N ASP A 12 1.58 15.59 -4.50
CA ASP A 12 2.81 15.74 -5.28
C ASP A 12 4.07 15.23 -4.56
N ASP A 13 4.07 15.18 -3.22
CA ASP A 13 5.18 14.63 -2.41
C ASP A 13 5.18 13.09 -2.36
N ILE A 14 4.12 12.44 -2.85
CA ILE A 14 3.98 10.98 -2.81
C ILE A 14 4.78 10.34 -3.96
N SER A 15 5.63 9.36 -3.64
CA SER A 15 6.30 8.56 -4.69
C SER A 15 5.52 7.30 -5.06
N HIS A 16 4.89 6.66 -4.08
CA HIS A 16 4.18 5.40 -4.25
C HIS A 16 2.87 5.41 -3.46
N VAL A 17 1.83 4.84 -4.06
CA VAL A 17 0.59 4.48 -3.35
C VAL A 17 0.47 2.96 -3.41
N VAL A 18 0.27 2.34 -2.26
CA VAL A 18 0.17 0.88 -2.12
C VAL A 18 -1.18 0.54 -1.52
N THR A 19 -1.90 -0.37 -2.17
CA THR A 19 -3.17 -0.95 -1.73
C THR A 19 -3.14 -2.47 -1.92
N GLU A 20 -4.20 -3.15 -1.52
CA GLU A 20 -4.41 -4.57 -1.80
C GLU A 20 -4.55 -4.89 -3.29
N GLU A 21 -4.92 -3.90 -4.11
CA GLU A 21 -5.06 -4.05 -5.56
C GLU A 21 -3.72 -3.93 -6.30
N GLY A 22 -2.72 -3.28 -5.68
CA GLY A 22 -1.39 -3.11 -6.25
C GLY A 22 -0.68 -1.84 -5.83
N ILE A 23 0.36 -1.50 -6.58
CA ILE A 23 1.24 -0.35 -6.38
C ILE A 23 1.10 0.61 -7.56
N ALA A 24 0.97 1.90 -7.28
CA ALA A 24 1.16 2.97 -8.25
C ALA A 24 2.46 3.72 -7.95
N ASN A 25 3.45 3.60 -8.85
CA ASN A 25 4.72 4.33 -8.79
C ASN A 25 4.57 5.70 -9.49
N LEU A 26 4.20 6.70 -8.70
CA LEU A 26 3.82 8.03 -9.19
C LEU A 26 5.01 8.85 -9.69
N LEU A 27 6.25 8.48 -9.38
CA LEU A 27 7.46 9.11 -9.90
C LEU A 27 7.65 8.86 -11.40
N LEU A 28 7.05 7.78 -11.93
CA LEU A 28 7.14 7.40 -13.33
C LEU A 28 6.04 8.04 -14.20
N CYS A 29 5.06 8.69 -13.57
CA CYS A 29 4.00 9.44 -14.26
C CYS A 29 4.58 10.72 -14.87
N LYS A 30 4.25 10.97 -16.14
CA LYS A 30 4.74 12.14 -16.89
C LYS A 30 3.92 13.40 -16.65
N ASN A 31 2.68 13.25 -16.19
CA ASN A 31 1.74 14.35 -16.00
C ASN A 31 0.68 14.00 -14.93
N SER A 32 -0.13 14.98 -14.57
CA SER A 32 -1.18 14.85 -13.56
C SER A 32 -2.28 13.87 -13.95
N GLU A 33 -2.56 13.70 -15.24
CA GLU A 33 -3.59 12.78 -15.74
C GLU A 33 -3.14 11.32 -15.58
N GLU A 34 -1.89 11.00 -15.96
CA GLU A 34 -1.29 9.69 -15.69
C GLU A 34 -1.26 9.41 -14.19
N ARG A 35 -0.91 10.41 -13.36
CA ARG A 35 -0.89 10.27 -11.90
C ARG A 35 -2.29 9.98 -11.35
N GLU A 36 -3.30 10.71 -11.82
CA GLU A 36 -4.69 10.50 -11.45
C GLU A 36 -5.15 9.08 -11.84
N GLN A 37 -4.89 8.65 -13.07
CA GLN A 37 -5.29 7.32 -13.55
C GLN A 37 -4.50 6.19 -12.87
N ALA A 38 -3.23 6.42 -12.53
CA ALA A 38 -2.43 5.48 -11.75
C ALA A 38 -3.06 5.25 -10.37
N ILE A 39 -3.42 6.32 -9.66
CA ILE A 39 -4.10 6.24 -8.37
C ILE A 39 -5.46 5.52 -8.50
N ARG A 40 -6.25 5.88 -9.52
CA ARG A 40 -7.55 5.22 -9.77
C ARG A 40 -7.40 3.74 -10.12
N GLY A 41 -6.32 3.37 -10.81
CA GLY A 41 -6.01 2.01 -11.21
C GLY A 41 -5.78 1.05 -10.03
N ILE A 42 -5.32 1.57 -8.88
CA ILE A 42 -5.08 0.79 -7.64
C ILE A 42 -6.08 1.09 -6.53
N ALA A 43 -7.11 1.91 -6.77
CA ALA A 43 -8.08 2.31 -5.74
C ALA A 43 -9.31 1.37 -5.63
N GLY A 44 -9.27 0.18 -6.24
CA GLY A 44 -10.30 -0.85 -6.13
C GLY A 44 -11.71 -0.39 -6.54
N TYR A 45 -12.72 -0.76 -5.73
CA TYR A 45 -14.14 -0.42 -5.93
C TYR A 45 -14.58 0.85 -5.20
N THR A 46 -13.65 1.76 -4.89
CA THR A 46 -13.96 3.05 -4.28
C THR A 46 -14.54 4.04 -5.30
N PRO A 47 -15.20 5.14 -4.89
CA PRO A 47 -15.64 6.20 -5.80
C PRO A 47 -14.51 6.81 -6.64
N VAL A 48 -13.26 6.73 -6.17
CA VAL A 48 -12.07 7.13 -6.92
C VAL A 48 -11.74 6.06 -7.96
N GLY A 49 -11.63 4.80 -7.54
CA GLY A 49 -11.27 3.68 -8.42
C GLY A 49 -12.29 3.40 -9.53
N LEU A 50 -13.57 3.68 -9.31
CA LEU A 50 -14.63 3.53 -10.31
C LEU A 50 -14.52 4.52 -11.49
N LYS A 51 -13.74 5.60 -11.33
CA LYS A 51 -13.51 6.62 -12.38
C LYS A 51 -12.31 6.29 -13.27
N ARG A 52 -11.72 5.10 -13.14
CA ARG A 52 -10.56 4.69 -13.93
C ARG A 52 -10.94 4.51 -15.40
N ASP A 53 -10.06 4.97 -16.27
CA ASP A 53 -10.06 4.56 -17.66
C ASP A 53 -9.26 3.25 -17.79
N LYS A 54 -9.91 2.18 -18.25
CA LYS A 54 -9.27 0.86 -18.34
C LYS A 54 -8.12 0.85 -19.34
N ALA A 55 -8.25 1.53 -20.48
CA ALA A 55 -7.23 1.54 -21.51
C ALA A 55 -5.97 2.27 -21.02
N ILE A 56 -6.14 3.39 -20.32
CA ILE A 56 -5.02 4.12 -19.71
C ILE A 56 -4.38 3.28 -18.60
N VAL A 57 -5.17 2.67 -17.71
CA VAL A 57 -4.65 1.80 -16.65
C VAL A 57 -3.86 0.62 -17.19
N ASP A 58 -4.30 -0.01 -18.28
CA ASP A 58 -3.57 -1.12 -18.91
C ASP A 58 -2.24 -0.64 -19.52
N GLU A 59 -2.20 0.56 -20.11
CA GLU A 59 -0.96 1.19 -20.61
C GLU A 59 0.01 1.51 -19.46
N LEU A 60 -0.50 2.08 -18.37
CA LEU A 60 0.28 2.40 -17.17
C LEU A 60 0.83 1.12 -16.52
N ARG A 61 0.06 0.03 -16.52
CA ARG A 61 0.52 -1.28 -16.05
C ARG A 61 1.61 -1.84 -16.96
N HIS A 62 1.44 -1.76 -18.27
CA HIS A 62 2.45 -2.21 -19.23
C HIS A 62 3.79 -1.46 -19.07
N ARG A 63 3.73 -0.18 -18.70
CA ARG A 63 4.91 0.65 -18.38
C ARG A 63 5.51 0.39 -16.99
N GLY A 64 4.90 -0.47 -16.17
CA GLY A 64 5.33 -0.71 -14.79
C GLY A 64 5.04 0.45 -13.83
N ILE A 65 4.20 1.41 -14.23
CA ILE A 65 3.72 2.49 -13.35
C ILE A 65 2.71 1.91 -12.36
N ILE A 66 1.85 1.03 -12.85
CA ILE A 66 0.99 0.21 -12.00
C ILE A 66 1.59 -1.20 -11.96
N GLN A 67 1.72 -1.77 -10.77
CA GLN A 67 2.14 -3.15 -10.58
C GLN A 67 1.14 -3.86 -9.68
N ARG A 68 0.50 -4.91 -10.18
CA ARG A 68 -0.38 -5.77 -9.40
C ARG A 68 0.43 -6.89 -8.73
N PRO A 69 -0.12 -7.57 -7.70
CA PRO A 69 0.56 -8.69 -7.06
C PRO A 69 1.11 -9.72 -8.05
N GLU A 70 0.33 -10.08 -9.08
CA GLU A 70 0.76 -11.02 -10.10
C GLU A 70 1.92 -10.52 -10.97
N ASP A 71 2.05 -9.19 -11.17
CA ASP A 71 3.19 -8.60 -11.90
C ASP A 71 4.49 -8.70 -11.11
N LEU A 72 4.38 -8.92 -9.79
CA LEU A 72 5.48 -9.09 -8.86
C LEU A 72 5.73 -10.57 -8.50
N ASN A 73 5.00 -11.50 -9.15
CA ASN A 73 4.99 -12.93 -8.82
C ASN A 73 4.54 -13.21 -7.37
N ILE A 74 3.59 -12.41 -6.85
CA ILE A 74 3.02 -12.58 -5.51
C ILE A 74 1.63 -13.20 -5.63
N SER A 75 1.44 -14.34 -4.97
CA SER A 75 0.15 -15.01 -4.86
C SER A 75 -0.64 -14.45 -3.67
N LEU A 76 -1.83 -13.90 -3.93
CA LEU A 76 -2.73 -13.43 -2.86
C LEU A 76 -3.16 -14.56 -1.89
N LYS A 77 -3.13 -15.81 -2.33
CA LYS A 77 -3.50 -16.97 -1.50
C LYS A 77 -2.41 -17.34 -0.48
N GLU A 78 -1.17 -16.94 -0.73
CA GLU A 78 -0.03 -17.21 0.14
C GLU A 78 0.17 -16.10 1.18
N ALA A 79 -0.54 -14.98 1.03
CA ALA A 79 -0.47 -13.84 1.95
C ALA A 79 -1.30 -14.10 3.21
N ASP A 80 -0.86 -15.03 4.05
CA ASP A 80 -1.50 -15.39 5.31
C ASP A 80 -0.63 -15.10 6.55
N ARG A 81 -1.17 -15.43 7.74
CA ARG A 81 -0.49 -15.20 9.02
C ARG A 81 0.72 -16.11 9.24
N ASP A 82 0.90 -17.16 8.44
CA ASP A 82 2.02 -18.07 8.57
C ASP A 82 3.32 -17.47 8.04
N LEU A 83 3.24 -16.42 7.21
CA LEU A 83 4.40 -15.61 6.80
C LEU A 83 4.96 -14.72 7.93
N LEU A 84 4.23 -14.51 9.02
CA LEU A 84 4.69 -13.69 10.13
C LEU A 84 5.76 -14.45 10.94
N ALA A 85 6.96 -13.88 11.07
CA ALA A 85 8.03 -14.43 11.90
C ALA A 85 7.65 -14.53 13.40
N ALA A 86 6.72 -13.68 13.84
CA ALA A 86 6.11 -13.69 15.17
C ALA A 86 4.61 -13.49 15.01
N LYS A 87 3.79 -14.42 15.51
CA LYS A 87 2.33 -14.42 15.32
C LYS A 87 1.59 -13.70 16.45
N ASN A 88 2.26 -13.48 17.57
CA ASN A 88 1.74 -12.81 18.75
C ASN A 88 2.87 -12.10 19.54
N ILE A 89 2.52 -11.42 20.64
CA ILE A 89 3.49 -10.65 21.44
C ILE A 89 4.43 -11.57 22.24
N HIS A 90 3.98 -12.75 22.67
CA HIS A 90 4.84 -13.73 23.34
C HIS A 90 5.99 -14.18 22.44
N ASP A 91 5.71 -14.48 21.17
CA ASP A 91 6.73 -14.84 20.18
C ASP A 91 7.81 -13.74 20.06
N LEU A 92 7.41 -12.45 20.12
CA LEU A 92 8.37 -11.34 20.12
C LEU A 92 9.25 -11.31 21.37
N VAL A 93 8.70 -11.66 22.54
CA VAL A 93 9.48 -11.75 23.79
C VAL A 93 10.48 -12.90 23.70
N GLU A 94 10.06 -14.06 23.22
CA GLU A 94 10.95 -15.21 23.01
C GLU A 94 12.07 -14.90 22.02
N ILE A 95 11.74 -14.34 20.84
CA ILE A 95 12.73 -13.94 19.82
C ILE A 95 13.72 -12.92 20.39
N SER A 96 13.26 -12.02 21.25
CA SER A 96 14.12 -11.03 21.90
C SER A 96 15.01 -11.62 23.01
N ASN A 97 14.89 -12.91 23.34
CA ASN A 97 15.52 -13.54 24.51
C ASN A 97 15.22 -12.78 25.82
N GLY A 98 13.98 -12.31 25.99
CA GLY A 98 13.55 -11.57 27.18
C GLY A 98 14.00 -10.10 27.23
N LEU A 99 14.68 -9.58 26.21
CA LEU A 99 15.06 -8.16 26.15
C LEU A 99 13.86 -7.23 25.91
N TYR A 100 12.84 -7.73 25.20
CA TYR A 100 11.60 -7.00 25.01
C TYR A 100 10.65 -7.22 26.19
N CYS A 101 10.38 -6.15 26.94
CA CYS A 101 9.44 -6.13 28.05
C CYS A 101 8.17 -5.35 27.67
N PRO A 102 7.16 -5.99 27.08
CA PRO A 102 5.96 -5.28 26.63
C PRO A 102 5.17 -4.68 27.82
N PRO A 103 4.46 -3.56 27.58
CA PRO A 103 3.54 -2.98 28.56
C PRO A 103 2.45 -3.95 29.01
N ASN A 104 1.93 -3.77 30.24
CA ASN A 104 0.95 -4.68 30.85
C ASN A 104 -0.28 -4.98 29.98
N LYS A 105 -0.75 -4.00 29.20
CA LYS A 105 -1.90 -4.17 28.30
C LYS A 105 -1.72 -5.26 27.23
N PHE A 106 -0.48 -5.66 26.96
CA PHE A 106 -0.14 -6.68 25.98
C PHE A 106 0.29 -8.00 26.59
N ARG A 107 0.48 -8.09 27.91
CA ARG A 107 0.94 -9.30 28.63
C ARG A 107 -0.13 -10.38 28.83
N ASN A 108 -1.20 -10.34 28.05
CA ASN A 108 -2.26 -11.34 28.09
C ASN A 108 -1.98 -12.38 27.00
N TRP A 109 -1.15 -13.35 27.34
CA TRP A 109 -0.94 -14.58 26.58
C TRP A 109 -0.76 -15.73 27.56
#